data_AF-E0IUQ6-F1
#
_entry.id   AF-E0IUQ6-F1
#
_cell.length_a   1.000
_cell.length_b   1.000
_cell.length_c   1.000
_cell.angle_alpha   90.00
_cell.angle_beta   90.00
_cell.angle_gamma   90.00
#
_symmetry.space_group_name_H-M   'P 1'
#
loop_
_entity.id
_entity.type
_entity.pdbx_description
1 polymer ?
#
loop_
_entity_poly.entity_id
_entity_poly.type
_entity_poly.pdbx_seq_one_letter_code
_entity_poly.pdbx_strand_id
1 'polypeptide(L)'
;MNTNYEATVATTDNIVHEVYLEGKRIGYVIKTENKETPFTVVDIDGPSGNVKTLDEGVKKMCLVHIGKNLPAEKKAEFLATLIAMKLKGEI
;
A
#
# COMPACT_ATOMS: atom_id res chain seq x y z
N MET A 1 18.59 -2.71 -0.01
CA MET A 1 17.75 -1.84 -0.86
C MET A 1 17.25 -0.60 -0.08
N ASN A 2 17.52 0.63 -0.53
CA ASN A 2 16.72 1.79 -0.09
C ASN A 2 15.44 1.77 -0.93
N THR A 3 14.33 1.31 -0.37
CA THR A 3 13.00 1.39 -1.00
C THR A 3 12.48 2.82 -0.89
N ASN A 4 13.15 3.75 -1.57
CA ASN A 4 12.61 5.08 -1.80
C ASN A 4 11.53 4.93 -2.87
N TYR A 5 10.29 5.26 -2.52
CA TYR A 5 9.18 5.34 -3.44
C TYR A 5 8.44 6.64 -3.19
N GLU A 6 7.92 7.24 -4.25
CA GLU A 6 7.10 8.44 -4.16
C GLU A 6 5.64 8.08 -4.38
N ALA A 7 4.83 8.27 -3.36
CA ALA A 7 3.39 8.07 -3.41
C ALA A 7 2.65 9.39 -3.27
N THR A 8 1.68 9.63 -4.15
CA THR A 8 0.75 10.76 -4.05
C THR A 8 -0.66 10.25 -3.79
N VAL A 9 -1.41 10.94 -2.94
CA VAL A 9 -2.80 10.60 -2.63
C VAL A 9 -3.72 11.73 -3.02
N ALA A 10 -4.70 11.45 -3.87
CA ALA A 10 -5.79 12.39 -4.19
C ALA A 10 -7.07 11.94 -3.48
N THR A 11 -7.70 12.83 -2.73
CA THR A 11 -8.87 12.49 -1.90
C THR A 11 -10.15 13.12 -2.45
N THR A 12 -11.20 12.33 -2.59
CA THR A 12 -12.55 12.76 -2.95
C THR A 12 -13.49 12.55 -1.76
N ASP A 13 -14.20 13.61 -1.37
CA ASP A 13 -15.19 13.65 -0.28
C ASP A 13 -14.70 13.09 1.07
N ASN A 14 -13.39 13.05 1.30
CA ASN A 14 -12.76 12.39 2.46
C ASN A 14 -13.10 10.89 2.61
N ILE A 15 -13.55 10.26 1.53
CA ILE A 15 -13.93 8.84 1.49
C ILE A 15 -13.00 8.06 0.57
N VAL A 16 -12.83 8.50 -0.66
CA VAL A 16 -12.04 7.78 -1.66
C VAL A 16 -10.68 8.43 -1.80
N HIS A 17 -9.63 7.66 -1.56
CA HIS A 17 -8.25 8.09 -1.66
C HIS A 17 -7.57 7.35 -2.81
N GLU A 18 -7.42 8.01 -3.96
CA GLU A 18 -6.68 7.47 -5.08
C GLU A 18 -5.19 7.46 -4.78
N VAL A 19 -4.54 6.32 -4.98
CA VAL A 19 -3.11 6.16 -4.70
C VAL A 19 -2.34 6.11 -6.01
N TYR A 20 -1.38 7.02 -6.14
CA TYR A 20 -0.46 7.12 -7.27
C TYR A 20 0.94 6.77 -6.79
N LEU A 21 1.62 5.89 -7.51
CA LEU A 21 3.01 5.53 -7.30
C LEU A 21 3.78 5.93 -8.56
N GLU A 22 4.80 6.79 -8.42
CA GLU A 22 5.61 7.29 -9.54
C GLU A 22 4.74 7.86 -10.69
N GLY A 23 3.68 8.59 -10.34
CA GLY A 23 2.75 9.21 -11.29
C GLY A 23 1.70 8.26 -11.90
N LYS A 24 1.74 6.95 -11.61
CA LYS A 24 0.74 5.98 -12.07
C LYS A 24 -0.24 5.62 -10.96
N ARG A 25 -1.55 5.67 -11.24
CA ARG A 25 -2.57 5.19 -10.29
C ARG A 25 -2.47 3.68 -10.13
N ILE A 26 -2.36 3.21 -8.88
CA ILE A 26 -2.22 1.78 -8.54
C ILE A 26 -3.40 1.21 -7.77
N GLY A 27 -4.32 2.06 -7.29
CA GLY A 27 -5.54 1.63 -6.62
C GLY A 27 -6.17 2.74 -5.78
N TYR A 28 -7.01 2.33 -4.83
CA TYR A 28 -7.73 3.20 -3.90
C TYR A 28 -7.60 2.71 -2.46
N VAL A 29 -7.57 3.65 -1.52
CA VAL A 29 -7.90 3.40 -0.12
C VAL A 29 -9.25 4.05 0.15
N ILE A 30 -10.24 3.29 0.61
CA ILE A 30 -11.61 3.74 0.77
C ILE A 30 -11.93 3.75 2.26
N LYS A 31 -12.32 4.91 2.78
CA LYS A 31 -12.84 5.03 4.13
C LYS A 31 -14.25 4.41 4.20
N THR A 32 -14.46 3.57 5.19
CA THR A 32 -15.71 2.86 5.45
C THR A 32 -16.23 3.21 6.84
N GLU A 33 -17.43 2.72 7.17
CA GLU A 33 -18.04 2.89 8.50
C GLU A 33 -17.45 1.94 9.56
N ASN A 34 -16.54 1.03 9.18
CA ASN A 34 -15.90 0.12 10.12
C ASN A 34 -15.08 0.90 11.16
N LYS A 35 -15.40 0.73 12.45
CA LYS A 35 -14.74 1.48 13.53
C LYS A 35 -13.36 0.94 13.91
N GLU A 36 -13.10 -0.34 13.70
CA GLU A 36 -11.84 -0.99 14.08
C GLU A 36 -10.77 -0.84 12.99
N THR A 37 -11.17 -0.97 11.73
CA THR A 37 -10.32 -0.82 10.54
C THR A 37 -11.05 0.01 9.49
N PRO A 38 -11.10 1.34 9.65
CA PRO A 38 -11.95 2.22 8.85
C PRO A 38 -11.53 2.35 7.40
N PHE A 39 -10.41 1.78 6.97
CA PHE A 39 -9.94 1.92 5.59
C PHE A 39 -9.86 0.57 4.91
N THR A 40 -10.51 0.43 3.76
CA THR A 40 -10.39 -0.73 2.86
C THR A 40 -9.41 -0.40 1.75
N VAL A 41 -8.41 -1.25 1.57
CA VAL A 41 -7.43 -1.17 0.48
C VAL A 41 -8.01 -1.92 -0.72
N VAL A 42 -8.09 -1.25 -1.87
CA VAL A 42 -8.55 -1.82 -3.15
C VAL A 42 -7.45 -1.57 -4.17
N ASP A 43 -6.62 -2.57 -4.44
CA ASP A 43 -5.62 -2.49 -5.51
C ASP A 43 -6.28 -2.69 -6.89
N ILE A 44 -5.48 -2.63 -7.96
CA ILE A 44 -5.98 -2.82 -9.33
C ILE A 44 -6.56 -4.22 -9.59
N ASP A 45 -6.18 -5.21 -8.79
CA ASP A 45 -6.61 -6.60 -8.92
C ASP A 45 -7.83 -6.92 -8.00
N GLY A 46 -8.17 -6.03 -7.06
CA GLY A 46 -9.36 -6.11 -6.23
C GLY A 46 -9.14 -5.73 -4.76
N PRO A 47 -10.11 -6.02 -3.87
CA PRO A 47 -9.98 -5.76 -2.44
C PRO A 47 -8.79 -6.50 -1.83
N SER A 48 -7.91 -5.79 -1.14
CA SER A 48 -6.66 -6.30 -0.58
C SER A 48 -6.62 -6.32 0.96
N GLY A 49 -7.71 -5.93 1.62
CA GLY A 49 -7.88 -5.99 3.07
C GLY A 49 -8.23 -4.66 3.71
N ASN A 50 -8.34 -4.65 5.04
CA ASN A 50 -8.67 -3.45 5.83
C ASN A 50 -7.50 -3.06 6.74
N VAL A 51 -7.36 -1.76 6.99
CA VAL A 51 -6.28 -1.15 7.77
C VAL A 51 -6.82 -0.06 8.69
N LYS A 52 -6.01 0.34 9.67
CA LYS A 52 -6.44 1.31 10.69
C LYS A 52 -6.29 2.75 10.21
N THR A 53 -5.31 3.02 9.35
CA THR A 53 -4.98 4.36 8.88
C THR A 53 -4.82 4.40 7.37
N LEU A 54 -5.06 5.57 6.78
CA LEU A 54 -4.82 5.82 5.35
C LEU A 54 -3.36 5.53 4.98
N ASP A 55 -2.41 5.99 5.79
CA ASP A 55 -0.97 5.80 5.56
C ASP A 55 -0.58 4.31 5.51
N GLU A 56 -1.12 3.50 6.43
CA GLU A 56 -0.92 2.05 6.42
C GLU A 56 -1.45 1.43 5.12
N GLY A 57 -2.60 1.90 4.64
CA GLY A 57 -3.21 1.44 3.39
C GLY A 57 -2.39 1.79 2.16
N VAL A 58 -1.94 3.05 2.08
CA VAL A 58 -1.07 3.55 1.00
C VAL A 58 0.24 2.78 0.99
N LYS A 59 0.90 2.66 2.15
CA LYS A 59 2.18 1.93 2.30
C LYS A 59 2.05 0.47 1.87
N LYS A 60 1.03 -0.25 2.36
CA LYS A 60 0.80 -1.66 1.99
C LYS A 60 0.53 -1.80 0.48
N MET A 61 -0.27 -0.92 -0.10
CA MET A 61 -0.55 -0.94 -1.53
C MET A 61 0.71 -0.71 -2.38
N CYS A 62 1.52 0.30 -2.04
CA CYS A 62 2.78 0.57 -2.73
C CYS A 62 3.74 -0.62 -2.64
N LEU A 63 3.91 -1.21 -1.46
CA LEU A 63 4.81 -2.36 -1.27
C LEU A 63 4.34 -3.60 -2.05
N VAL A 64 3.04 -3.89 -2.07
CA VAL A 64 2.49 -5.00 -2.89
C VAL A 64 2.72 -4.73 -4.37
N HIS A 65 2.46 -3.51 -4.84
CA HIS A 65 2.67 -3.15 -6.25
C HIS A 65 4.14 -3.27 -6.65
N ILE A 66 5.07 -2.77 -5.83
CA ILE A 66 6.52 -2.90 -6.06
C ILE A 66 6.90 -4.39 -6.11
N GLY A 67 6.47 -5.19 -5.14
CA GLY A 67 6.78 -6.61 -5.08
C GLY A 67 6.28 -7.41 -6.29
N LYS A 68 5.08 -7.08 -6.80
CA LYS A 68 4.50 -7.69 -8.01
C LYS A 68 5.35 -7.40 -9.25
N ASN A 69 5.88 -6.18 -9.38
CA ASN A 69 6.59 -5.70 -10.56
C ASN A 69 8.13 -5.86 -10.50
N LEU A 70 8.68 -6.36 -9.40
CA LEU A 70 10.12 -6.61 -9.28
C LEU A 70 10.56 -7.82 -10.13
N PRO A 71 11.77 -7.75 -10.74
CA PRO A 71 12.42 -8.91 -11.35
C PRO A 71 12.61 -10.05 -10.33
N ALA A 72 12.57 -11.30 -10.81
CA ALA A 72 12.57 -12.50 -9.95
C ALA A 72 13.79 -12.55 -9.02
N GLU A 73 14.96 -12.17 -9.53
CA GLU A 73 16.22 -12.12 -8.80
C GLU A 73 16.22 -11.11 -7.63
N LYS A 74 15.35 -10.10 -7.66
CA LYS A 74 15.22 -9.10 -6.58
C LYS A 74 14.13 -9.44 -5.57
N LYS A 75 13.25 -10.41 -5.85
CA LYS A 75 12.11 -10.74 -4.98
C LYS A 75 12.54 -11.27 -3.62
N ALA A 76 13.64 -12.03 -3.55
CA ALA A 76 14.15 -12.56 -2.28
C ALA A 76 14.65 -11.45 -1.35
N GLU A 77 15.43 -10.48 -1.87
CA GLU A 77 15.90 -9.32 -1.09
C GLU A 77 14.72 -8.45 -0.64
N PHE A 78 13.74 -8.25 -1.52
CA PHE A 78 12.54 -7.50 -1.19
C PHE A 78 11.73 -8.18 -0.07
N LEU A 79 11.56 -9.51 -0.13
CA LEU A 79 10.88 -10.27 0.92
C LEU A 79 11.62 -10.18 2.27
N ALA A 80 12.95 -10.29 2.27
CA ALA A 80 13.75 -10.11 3.48
C ALA A 80 13.54 -8.71 4.11
N THR A 81 13.44 -7.69 3.26
CA THR A 81 13.13 -6.31 3.69
C THR A 81 11.73 -6.22 4.32
N LEU A 82 10.70 -6.80 3.68
CA LEU A 82 9.34 -6.84 4.23
C LEU A 82 9.28 -7.54 5.59
N ILE A 83 10.01 -8.65 5.75
CA ILE A 83 10.10 -9.37 7.02
C ILE A 83 10.75 -8.47 8.09
N ALA A 84 11.85 -7.80 7.77
CA ALA A 84 12.52 -6.89 8.70
C ALA A 84 11.62 -5.72 9.13
N MET A 85 10.87 -5.12 8.20
CA MET A 85 9.91 -4.05 8.50
C MET A 85 8.80 -4.54 9.43
N LYS A 86 8.25 -5.74 9.17
CA LYS A 86 7.23 -6.36 10.02
C LYS A 86 7.76 -6.65 11.43
N LEU A 87 8.99 -7.16 11.56
CA LEU A 87 9.62 -7.40 12.86
C LEU A 87 9.85 -6.12 13.68
N LYS A 88 10.00 -4.98 13.00
CA LYS A 88 10.12 -3.64 13.62
C LYS A 88 8.79 -2.95 13.88
N GLY A 89 7.67 -3.55 13.47
CA GLY A 89 6.33 -2.93 13.58
C GLY A 89 6.11 -1.77 12.62
N GLU A 90 6.87 -1.69 11.53
CA GLU A 90 6.73 -0.64 10.52
C GLU A 90 5.59 -0.93 9.53
N ILE A 91 5.13 -2.19 9.42
CA ILE A 91 4.00 -2.67 8.60
C ILE A 91 3.25 -3.84 9.26
#